data_AF-A0A969SSN6-F1
#
_entry.id   AF-A0A969SSN6-F1
#
_cell.length_a   1.000
_cell.length_b   1.000
_cell.length_c   1.000
_cell.angle_alpha   90.00
_cell.angle_beta   90.00
_cell.angle_gamma   90.00
#
_symmetry.space_group_name_H-M   'P 1'
#
loop_
_entity.id
_entity.type
_entity.pdbx_description
1 polymer ?
#
loop_
_entity_poly.entity_id
_entity_poly.type
_entity_poly.pdbx_seq_one_letter_code
_entity_poly.pdbx_strand_id
1 'polypeptide(L)'
;METETSQTETFHCIVCQQDKPVNKAGGTGYGRNKDGKTCYACIGILDKQALENAKIGDKFTHYLAKKKGEDYYTVCNWPGTWSTGKLYVRKGYHNIARYRYDVWFTVGKNRFHGVTFGDMTQICHIRCIKPS
;
A
#
# COMPACT_ATOMS: atom_id res chain seq x y z
N MET A 1 -23.88 6.99 -38.77
CA MET A 1 -22.90 7.19 -37.68
C MET A 1 -23.03 5.97 -36.78
N GLU A 2 -22.26 4.94 -37.07
CA GLU A 2 -22.24 3.71 -36.27
C GLU A 2 -21.32 3.94 -35.08
N THR A 3 -21.87 3.80 -33.87
CA THR A 3 -21.11 3.88 -32.63
C THR A 3 -20.32 2.58 -32.49
N GLU A 4 -19.01 2.65 -32.71
CA GLU A 4 -18.08 1.57 -32.37
C GLU A 4 -18.19 1.23 -30.88
N THR A 5 -18.71 0.05 -30.58
CA THR A 5 -18.67 -0.57 -29.25
C THR A 5 -17.23 -0.94 -28.93
N SER A 6 -16.48 0.01 -28.37
CA SER A 6 -15.16 -0.23 -27.80
C SER A 6 -15.23 -1.35 -26.76
N GLN A 7 -14.82 -2.56 -27.13
CA GLN A 7 -14.74 -3.71 -26.22
C GLN A 7 -13.82 -3.37 -25.05
N THR A 8 -14.40 -3.29 -23.84
CA THR A 8 -13.62 -3.05 -22.63
C THR A 8 -13.01 -4.38 -22.21
N GLU A 9 -11.69 -4.49 -22.28
CA GLU A 9 -10.96 -5.67 -21.81
C GLU A 9 -11.24 -5.90 -20.32
N THR A 10 -11.57 -7.13 -19.92
CA THR A 10 -11.88 -7.49 -18.53
C THR A 10 -10.92 -8.55 -17.99
N PHE A 11 -10.88 -8.69 -16.66
CA PHE A 11 -10.23 -9.82 -16.00
C PHE A 11 -11.09 -10.33 -14.84
N HIS A 12 -10.97 -11.63 -14.57
CA HIS A 12 -11.63 -12.26 -13.43
C HIS A 12 -10.78 -12.11 -12.16
N CYS A 13 -11.32 -11.51 -11.10
CA CYS A 13 -10.64 -11.39 -9.82
C CYS A 13 -10.79 -12.67 -9.00
N ILE A 14 -9.68 -13.33 -8.68
CA ILE A 14 -9.70 -14.61 -7.95
C ILE A 14 -10.15 -14.50 -6.48
N VAL A 15 -10.22 -13.29 -5.92
CA VAL A 15 -10.61 -13.09 -4.51
C VAL A 15 -12.11 -12.82 -4.40
N CYS A 16 -12.63 -11.85 -5.15
CA CYS A 16 -14.06 -11.50 -5.10
C CYS A 16 -14.91 -12.20 -6.17
N GLN A 17 -14.31 -13.00 -7.06
CA GLN A 17 -14.99 -13.76 -8.10
C GLN A 17 -15.80 -12.90 -9.08
N GLN A 18 -15.41 -11.63 -9.24
CA GLN A 18 -16.07 -10.68 -10.14
C GLN A 18 -15.16 -10.32 -11.31
N ASP A 19 -15.77 -10.15 -12.48
CA ASP A 19 -15.08 -9.57 -13.63
C ASP A 19 -14.96 -8.05 -13.45
N LYS A 20 -13.75 -7.54 -13.73
CA LYS A 20 -13.38 -6.14 -13.55
C LYS A 20 -12.77 -5.60 -14.84
N PRO A 21 -12.99 -4.32 -15.16
CA PRO A 21 -12.36 -3.72 -16.33
C PRO A 21 -10.84 -3.62 -16.13
N VAL A 22 -10.09 -3.88 -17.19
CA VAL A 22 -8.66 -3.57 -17.29
C VAL A 22 -8.55 -2.10 -17.66
N ASN A 23 -7.93 -1.30 -16.79
CA ASN A 23 -7.62 0.09 -17.12
C ASN A 23 -6.32 0.13 -17.95
N LYS A 24 -6.28 0.94 -19.01
CA LYS A 24 -5.08 1.15 -19.86
C LYS A 24 -4.37 2.47 -19.54
N ALA A 25 -4.98 3.36 -18.75
CA ALA A 25 -4.50 4.70 -18.44
C ALA A 25 -3.98 4.81 -17.00
N GLY A 26 -2.78 4.27 -16.74
CA GLY A 26 -2.05 4.49 -15.47
C GLY A 26 -1.85 3.25 -14.58
N GLY A 27 -2.33 2.08 -15.00
CA GLY A 27 -2.09 0.77 -14.38
C GLY A 27 -3.10 -0.27 -14.87
N THR A 28 -2.79 -1.57 -14.76
CA THR A 28 -3.60 -2.68 -15.31
C THR A 28 -4.96 -2.87 -14.64
N GLY A 29 -5.20 -2.23 -13.49
CA GLY A 29 -6.41 -2.41 -12.67
C GLY A 29 -6.38 -3.64 -11.75
N TYR A 30 -5.27 -4.39 -11.75
CA TYR A 30 -5.06 -5.57 -10.92
C TYR A 30 -3.61 -5.72 -10.50
N GLY A 31 -3.38 -6.31 -9.33
CA GLY A 31 -2.10 -6.91 -9.00
C GLY A 31 -2.12 -8.42 -9.24
N ARG A 32 -0.98 -9.07 -9.00
CA ARG A 32 -0.86 -10.52 -9.06
C ARG A 32 -0.40 -11.05 -7.71
N ASN A 33 -1.11 -12.04 -7.19
CA ASN A 33 -0.59 -12.93 -6.16
C ASN A 33 -0.15 -14.26 -6.82
N LYS A 34 0.21 -15.25 -6.01
CA LYS A 34 0.65 -16.57 -6.52
C LYS A 34 -0.46 -17.30 -7.30
N ASP A 35 -1.71 -17.00 -6.99
CA ASP A 35 -2.89 -17.74 -7.47
C ASP A 35 -3.53 -17.07 -8.70
N GLY A 36 -3.15 -15.82 -9.03
CA GLY A 36 -3.61 -15.14 -10.24
C GLY A 36 -3.81 -13.64 -10.10
N LYS A 37 -4.70 -13.08 -10.94
CA LYS A 37 -5.03 -11.65 -10.96
C LYS A 37 -5.97 -11.31 -9.81
N THR A 38 -5.63 -10.27 -9.05
CA THR A 38 -6.45 -9.77 -7.93
C THR A 38 -6.73 -8.29 -8.14
N CYS A 39 -7.99 -7.88 -8.04
CA CYS A 39 -8.36 -6.47 -8.17
C CYS A 39 -7.76 -5.65 -7.01
N TYR A 40 -7.48 -4.38 -7.28
CA TYR A 40 -6.84 -3.48 -6.31
C TYR A 40 -7.60 -3.34 -4.98
N ALA A 41 -8.94 -3.38 -5.00
CA ALA A 41 -9.73 -3.35 -3.77
C ALA A 41 -9.47 -4.58 -2.89
N CYS A 42 -9.43 -5.78 -3.49
CA CYS A 42 -9.11 -7.01 -2.79
C CYS A 42 -7.67 -7.01 -2.27
N ILE A 43 -6.71 -6.46 -3.02
CA ILE A 43 -5.33 -6.30 -2.53
C ILE A 43 -5.27 -5.44 -1.27
N GLY A 44 -6.01 -4.32 -1.24
CA GLY A 44 -6.08 -3.48 -0.04
C GLY A 44 -6.63 -4.22 1.18
N ILE A 45 -7.64 -5.09 0.99
CA ILE A 45 -8.18 -5.94 2.06
C ILE A 45 -7.13 -6.96 2.52
N LEU A 46 -6.48 -7.65 1.59
CA LEU A 46 -5.47 -8.66 1.89
C LEU A 46 -4.24 -8.07 2.60
N ASP A 47 -3.76 -6.91 2.16
CA ASP A 47 -2.64 -6.21 2.81
C ASP A 47 -3.00 -5.81 4.24
N LYS A 48 -4.22 -5.28 4.45
CA LYS A 48 -4.72 -4.97 5.80
C LYS A 48 -4.75 -6.23 6.67
N GLN A 49 -5.33 -7.32 6.16
CA GLN A 49 -5.41 -8.59 6.88
C GLN A 49 -4.01 -9.16 7.20
N ALA A 50 -3.04 -9.01 6.30
CA ALA A 50 -1.67 -9.43 6.53
C ALA A 50 -1.02 -8.65 7.68
N LEU A 51 -1.29 -7.34 7.79
CA LEU A 51 -0.85 -6.52 8.92
C LEU A 51 -1.60 -6.90 10.22
N GLU A 52 -2.91 -7.13 10.17
CA GLU A 52 -3.71 -7.55 11.33
C GLU A 52 -3.27 -8.92 11.88
N ASN A 53 -2.76 -9.81 11.02
CA ASN A 53 -2.30 -11.16 11.39
C ASN A 53 -0.77 -11.27 11.58
N ALA A 54 -0.05 -10.15 11.50
CA ALA A 54 1.42 -10.13 11.59
C ALA A 54 1.93 -10.59 12.96
N LYS A 55 3.08 -11.28 12.97
CA LYS A 55 3.85 -11.66 14.16
C LYS A 55 4.99 -10.68 14.42
N ILE A 56 5.54 -10.69 15.64
CA ILE A 56 6.74 -9.89 15.97
C ILE A 56 7.83 -10.20 14.97
N GLY A 57 8.41 -9.15 14.38
CA GLY A 57 9.53 -9.29 13.46
C GLY A 57 9.14 -9.42 12.00
N ASP A 58 7.87 -9.68 11.69
CA ASP A 58 7.37 -9.68 10.31
C ASP A 58 7.64 -8.33 9.64
N LYS A 59 7.99 -8.39 8.36
CA LYS A 59 8.41 -7.25 7.56
C LYS A 59 7.45 -7.03 6.39
N PHE A 60 7.14 -5.77 6.13
CA PHE A 60 6.27 -5.33 5.06
C PHE A 60 6.94 -4.19 4.31
N THR A 61 6.59 -4.01 3.04
CA THR A 61 7.05 -2.87 2.24
C THR A 61 5.83 -2.14 1.69
N HIS A 62 5.66 -0.90 2.11
CA HIS A 62 4.58 -0.01 1.68
C HIS A 62 5.16 1.37 1.39
N TYR A 63 4.29 2.35 1.18
CA TYR A 63 4.67 3.71 0.83
C TYR A 63 4.36 4.64 1.99
N LEU A 64 5.33 5.45 2.41
CA LEU A 64 5.10 6.61 3.26
C LEU A 64 4.87 7.81 2.32
N ALA A 65 3.62 8.23 2.22
CA ALA A 65 3.21 9.26 1.28
C ALA A 65 2.49 10.41 1.98
N LYS A 66 2.66 11.61 1.43
CA LYS A 66 1.88 12.79 1.76
C LYS A 66 0.87 13.02 0.63
N LYS A 67 -0.42 13.01 0.94
CA LYS A 67 -1.45 13.30 -0.08
C LYS A 67 -1.34 14.77 -0.49
N LYS A 68 -1.59 15.07 -1.77
CA LYS A 68 -1.51 16.44 -2.30
C LYS A 68 -2.50 17.33 -1.54
N GLY A 69 -2.00 18.45 -1.01
CA GLY A 69 -2.80 19.41 -0.23
C GLY A 69 -2.96 19.07 1.25
N GLU A 70 -2.46 17.92 1.71
CA GLU A 70 -2.47 17.54 3.12
C GLU A 70 -1.14 17.90 3.78
N ASP A 71 -1.15 18.12 5.10
CA ASP A 71 0.05 18.43 5.89
C ASP A 71 0.66 17.18 6.57
N TYR A 72 -0.09 16.10 6.66
CA TYR A 72 0.26 14.85 7.32
C TYR A 72 0.72 13.75 6.36
N TYR A 73 1.36 12.71 6.92
CA TYR A 73 1.76 11.51 6.19
C TYR A 73 0.80 10.36 6.45
N THR A 74 0.76 9.40 5.53
CA THR A 74 0.09 8.11 5.68
C THR A 74 1.00 6.99 5.17
N VAL A 75 0.84 5.80 5.72
CA VAL A 75 1.37 4.57 5.13
C VAL A 75 0.29 3.97 4.25
N CYS A 76 0.59 3.69 2.99
CA CYS A 76 -0.35 3.08 2.06
C CYS A 76 0.29 1.98 1.21
N ASN A 77 -0.51 1.02 0.77
CA ASN A 77 -0.03 0.00 -0.16
C ASN A 77 0.12 0.53 -1.59
N TRP A 78 0.75 -0.25 -2.46
CA TRP A 78 0.64 -0.08 -3.91
C TRP A 78 -0.64 -0.78 -4.34
N PRO A 79 -1.81 -0.12 -4.34
CA PRO A 79 -2.28 0.86 -5.34
C PRO A 79 -3.01 2.04 -4.67
N GLY A 80 -2.76 2.28 -3.38
CA GLY A 80 -3.46 3.28 -2.56
C GLY A 80 -4.87 2.87 -2.13
N THR A 81 -5.27 1.60 -2.30
CA THR A 81 -6.58 1.09 -1.88
C THR A 81 -6.66 0.78 -0.40
N TRP A 82 -5.51 0.65 0.27
CA TRP A 82 -5.41 0.66 1.72
C TRP A 82 -4.43 1.75 2.16
N SER A 83 -4.81 2.48 3.20
CA SER A 83 -3.95 3.47 3.85
C SER A 83 -4.26 3.58 5.33
N THR A 84 -3.26 3.93 6.13
CA THR A 84 -3.48 4.33 7.52
C THR A 84 -4.17 5.70 7.60
N GLY A 85 -4.60 6.07 8.81
CA GLY A 85 -4.95 7.45 9.11
C GLY A 85 -3.73 8.39 9.10
N LYS A 86 -3.94 9.60 9.60
CA LYS A 86 -2.89 10.63 9.73
C LYS A 86 -1.77 10.13 10.64
N LEU A 87 -0.52 10.26 10.20
CA LEU A 87 0.67 9.87 10.96
C LEU A 87 1.58 11.08 11.20
N TYR A 88 2.18 11.08 12.38
CA TYR A 88 3.32 11.91 12.69
C TYR A 88 4.61 11.20 12.27
N VAL A 89 5.50 11.95 11.64
CA VAL A 89 6.79 11.45 11.18
C VAL A 89 7.90 12.08 11.99
N ARG A 90 8.78 11.25 12.53
CA ARG A 90 10.04 11.73 13.11
C ARG A 90 11.10 11.76 12.03
N LYS A 91 11.58 12.96 11.68
CA LYS A 91 12.70 13.15 10.76
C LYS A 91 14.02 13.11 11.55
N GLY A 92 14.95 12.28 11.12
CA GLY A 92 16.32 12.19 11.61
C GLY A 92 17.33 12.33 10.49
N TYR A 93 18.61 12.48 10.84
CA TYR A 93 19.71 12.48 9.88
C TYR A 93 20.17 11.06 9.57
N HIS A 94 20.53 10.80 8.32
CA HIS A 94 21.13 9.54 7.88
C HIS A 94 22.40 9.81 7.10
N ASN A 95 23.49 9.12 7.45
CA ASN A 95 24.84 9.45 6.96
C ASN A 95 24.98 9.37 5.43
N ILE A 96 24.26 8.46 4.76
CA ILE A 96 24.33 8.27 3.30
C ILE A 96 23.13 8.92 2.59
N ALA A 97 21.94 8.74 3.15
CA ALA A 97 20.68 9.15 2.49
C ALA A 97 20.27 10.58 2.87
N ARG A 98 21.10 11.30 3.62
CA ARG A 98 20.86 12.60 4.26
C ARG A 98 19.79 12.57 5.35
N TYR A 99 18.64 11.96 5.09
CA TYR A 99 17.54 11.89 6.04
C TYR A 99 16.99 10.49 6.22
N ARG A 100 16.39 10.27 7.38
CA ARG A 100 15.59 9.10 7.73
C ARG A 100 14.27 9.58 8.30
N TYR A 101 13.19 8.89 7.92
CA TYR A 101 11.85 9.16 8.42
C TYR A 101 11.36 7.93 9.16
N ASP A 102 10.99 8.11 10.41
CA ASP A 102 10.45 7.07 11.27
C ASP A 102 8.96 7.32 11.54
N VAL A 103 8.16 6.27 11.42
CA VAL A 103 6.73 6.29 11.72
C VAL A 103 6.33 5.12 12.61
N TRP A 104 5.38 5.37 13.49
CA TRP A 104 4.75 4.33 14.31
C TRP A 104 3.24 4.39 14.10
N PHE A 105 2.64 3.22 13.92
CA PHE A 105 1.20 3.12 13.69
C PHE A 105 0.68 1.77 14.16
N THR A 106 -0.65 1.67 14.23
CA THR A 106 -1.36 0.47 14.69
C THR A 106 -2.31 0.00 13.59
N VAL A 107 -2.39 -1.31 13.38
CA VAL A 107 -3.39 -1.95 12.54
C VAL A 107 -3.96 -3.13 13.32
N GLY A 108 -5.28 -3.11 13.57
CA GLY A 108 -5.90 -4.03 14.52
C GLY A 108 -5.24 -3.91 15.90
N LYS A 109 -4.65 -5.00 16.39
CA LYS A 109 -3.95 -5.02 17.68
C LYS A 109 -2.42 -4.93 17.57
N ASN A 110 -1.88 -4.90 16.35
CA ASN A 110 -0.45 -4.92 16.08
C ASN A 110 0.12 -3.51 15.96
N ARG A 111 1.29 -3.29 16.57
CA ARG A 111 2.05 -2.05 16.47
C ARG A 111 3.24 -2.22 15.53
N PHE A 112 3.41 -1.23 14.67
CA PHE A 112 4.41 -1.23 13.62
C PHE A 112 5.38 -0.06 13.77
N HIS A 113 6.60 -0.27 13.28
CA HIS A 113 7.60 0.77 13.07
C HIS A 113 8.02 0.74 11.60
N GLY A 114 7.84 1.87 10.92
CA GLY A 114 8.21 2.08 9.53
C GLY A 114 9.41 3.01 9.41
N VAL A 115 10.30 2.73 8.45
CA VAL A 115 11.48 3.54 8.14
C VAL A 115 11.57 3.81 6.65
N THR A 116 11.77 5.08 6.28
CA THR A 116 12.09 5.54 4.92
C THR A 116 13.45 6.26 4.93
N PHE A 117 14.24 6.11 3.87
CA PHE A 117 15.59 6.71 3.78
C PHE A 117 15.70 7.66 2.60
N GLY A 118 16.03 8.92 2.87
CA GLY A 118 16.16 9.98 1.88
C GLY A 118 14.85 10.68 1.54
N ASP A 119 14.95 11.79 0.81
CA ASP A 119 13.82 12.65 0.45
C ASP A 119 13.16 12.25 -0.88
N MET A 120 13.82 11.40 -1.68
CA MET A 120 13.40 11.06 -3.05
C MET A 120 12.74 9.68 -3.16
N THR A 121 12.49 8.99 -2.05
CA THR A 121 11.79 7.70 -2.03
C THR A 121 10.61 7.76 -1.09
N GLN A 122 9.55 7.07 -1.49
CA GLN A 122 8.37 6.84 -0.65
C GLN A 122 8.40 5.44 -0.04
N ILE A 123 9.38 4.60 -0.38
CA ILE A 123 9.43 3.21 0.09
C ILE A 123 9.67 3.19 1.60
N CYS A 124 8.71 2.63 2.32
CA CYS A 124 8.70 2.49 3.77
C CYS A 124 8.84 1.02 4.13
N HIS A 125 9.94 0.69 4.81
CA HIS A 125 10.20 -0.63 5.36
C HIS A 125 9.56 -0.72 6.74
N ILE A 126 8.58 -1.59 6.87
CA ILE A 126 7.74 -1.71 8.06
C ILE A 126 8.07 -3.01 8.78
N ARG A 127 8.15 -2.94 10.10
CA ARG A 127 8.34 -4.10 10.98
C ARG A 127 7.27 -4.12 12.06
N CYS A 128 6.64 -5.27 12.29
CA CYS A 128 5.81 -5.48 13.47
C CYS A 128 6.71 -5.56 14.71
N ILE A 129 6.49 -4.65 15.67
CA ILE A 129 7.34 -4.51 16.87
C ILE A 129 6.65 -4.99 18.14
N LYS A 130 5.32 -5.09 18.15
CA LYS A 130 4.55 -5.59 19.29
C LYS A 130 3.15 -6.06 18.84
N PRO A 131 2.81 -7.35 18.98
CA PRO A 131 1.43 -7.83 19.01
C PRO A 131 0.85 -7.58 20.39
N SER A 132 -0.47 -7.48 20.47
CA SER A 132 -1.19 -7.60 21.75
C SER A 132 -1.18 -9.03 22.24
#